data_AF-A0A101TBF4-F1
#
_entry.id   AF-A0A101TBF4-F1
#
_cell.length_a   1.000
_cell.length_b   1.000
_cell.length_c   1.000
_cell.angle_alpha   90.00
_cell.angle_beta   90.00
_cell.angle_gamma   90.00
#
_symmetry.space_group_name_H-M   'P 1'
#
loop_
_entity.id
_entity.type
_entity.pdbx_description
1 polymer ?
#
loop_
_entity_poly.entity_id
_entity_poly.type
_entity_poly.pdbx_seq_one_letter_code
_entity_poly.pdbx_strand_id
1 'polypeptide(L)'
;MAGYAGDVWYPQPAPADHPWRTMPHHGMTPHISGSSLSAQARYAAGTREILESWLAGRPIRDEYLIVDGGALAGTGAHSYSVNK
;
A
#
# COMPACT_ATOMS: atom_id res chain seq x y z
N MET A 1 -7.72 23.09 -11.87
CA MET A 1 -8.66 22.12 -11.26
C MET A 1 -9.52 22.85 -10.25
N ALA A 2 -10.79 22.47 -10.08
CA ALA A 2 -11.68 23.10 -9.10
C ALA A 2 -11.44 22.62 -7.64
N GLY A 3 -10.73 21.50 -7.46
CA GLY A 3 -10.28 20.99 -6.17
C GLY A 3 -9.42 19.74 -6.32
N TYR A 4 -8.75 19.33 -5.24
CA TYR A 4 -7.94 18.11 -5.15
C TYR A 4 -8.09 17.47 -3.77
N ALA A 5 -8.26 16.16 -3.71
CA ALA A 5 -8.42 15.44 -2.46
C ALA A 5 -7.75 14.05 -2.54
N GLY A 6 -7.32 13.54 -1.39
CA GLY A 6 -6.62 12.28 -1.27
C GLY A 6 -6.01 12.12 0.12
N ASP A 7 -5.46 10.95 0.39
CA ASP A 7 -4.83 10.65 1.69
C ASP A 7 -3.34 10.28 1.57
N VAL A 8 -2.84 10.08 0.35
CA VAL A 8 -1.43 9.74 0.08
C VAL A 8 -0.54 10.97 -0.08
N TRP A 9 0.69 10.85 0.39
CA TRP A 9 1.71 11.90 0.36
C TRP A 9 3.06 11.32 -0.09
N TYR A 10 3.97 12.19 -0.50
CA TYR A 10 5.38 11.84 -0.70
C TYR A 10 6.30 12.95 -0.14
N PRO A 11 7.27 12.63 0.74
CA PRO A 11 7.43 11.37 1.45
C PRO A 11 6.34 11.17 2.53
N GLN A 12 6.39 10.03 3.24
CA GLN A 12 5.53 9.76 4.40
C GLN A 12 6.39 9.52 5.65
N PRO A 13 6.21 10.28 6.75
CA PRO A 13 5.22 11.35 6.93
C PRO A 13 5.54 12.59 6.09
N ALA A 14 4.50 13.26 5.59
CA ALA A 14 4.66 14.53 4.88
C ALA A 14 5.19 15.61 5.85
N PRO A 15 6.24 16.37 5.48
CA PRO A 15 6.71 17.52 6.27
C PRO A 15 5.59 18.46 6.68
N ALA A 16 5.76 19.16 7.82
CA ALA A 16 4.74 20.06 8.34
C ALA A 16 4.44 21.24 7.39
N ASP A 17 5.43 21.64 6.60
CA ASP A 17 5.38 22.69 5.57
C ASP A 17 5.09 22.16 4.16
N HIS A 18 4.67 20.89 4.02
CA HIS A 18 4.34 20.31 2.72
C HIS A 18 3.23 21.11 2.01
N PRO A 19 3.43 21.55 0.76
CA PRO A 19 2.57 22.56 0.10
C PRO A 19 1.11 22.13 -0.03
N TRP A 20 0.83 20.82 -0.14
CA TRP A 20 -0.55 20.31 -0.21
C TRP A 20 -1.36 20.45 1.09
N ARG A 21 -0.72 20.81 2.20
CA ARG A 21 -1.41 21.10 3.47
C ARG A 21 -2.16 22.42 3.46
N THR A 22 -1.78 23.35 2.58
CA THR A 22 -2.33 24.72 2.56
C THR A 22 -2.71 25.21 1.17
N MET A 23 -2.57 24.39 0.12
CA MET A 23 -2.98 24.78 -1.23
C MET A 23 -4.49 25.06 -1.29
N PRO A 24 -4.98 26.03 -2.09
CA PRO A 24 -6.40 26.32 -2.18
C PRO A 24 -7.24 25.11 -2.62
N HIS A 25 -8.46 24.99 -2.07
CA HIS A 25 -9.46 23.97 -2.44
C HIS A 25 -8.97 22.51 -2.32
N HIS A 26 -8.23 22.20 -1.25
CA HIS A 26 -7.79 20.85 -0.95
C HIS A 26 -8.70 20.13 0.05
N GLY A 27 -8.82 18.81 -0.11
CA GLY A 27 -9.52 17.90 0.80
C GLY A 27 -8.59 16.77 1.27
N MET A 28 -7.38 17.12 1.68
CA MET A 28 -6.35 16.13 2.04
C MET A 28 -6.52 15.62 3.46
N THR A 29 -6.33 14.32 3.67
CA THR A 29 -6.15 13.70 5.00
C THR A 29 -4.74 13.10 5.09
N PRO A 30 -4.21 12.77 6.30
CA PRO A 30 -3.08 11.85 6.39
C PRO A 30 -3.43 10.49 5.76
N HIS A 31 -2.44 9.63 5.51
CA HIS A 31 -2.65 8.33 4.88
C HIS A 31 -3.38 7.36 5.82
N ILE A 32 -4.71 7.33 5.72
CA ILE A 32 -5.58 6.65 6.69
C ILE A 32 -6.62 5.73 6.06
N SER A 33 -6.94 5.88 4.77
CA SER A 33 -8.06 5.16 4.14
C SER A 33 -7.88 3.63 4.23
N GLY A 34 -6.67 3.15 3.98
CA GLY A 34 -6.29 1.73 4.10
C GLY A 34 -6.14 1.21 5.54
N SER A 35 -6.18 2.08 6.54
CA SER A 35 -5.93 1.75 7.96
C SER A 35 -7.12 2.02 8.89
N SER A 36 -8.34 2.04 8.33
CA SER A 36 -9.56 1.94 9.15
C SER A 36 -9.58 0.65 9.97
N LEU A 37 -10.17 0.65 11.17
CA LEU A 37 -10.20 -0.53 12.06
C LEU A 37 -10.71 -1.81 11.35
N SER A 38 -11.72 -1.66 10.49
CA SER A 38 -12.25 -2.76 9.67
C SER A 38 -11.22 -3.31 8.66
N ALA A 39 -10.39 -2.45 8.08
CA ALA A 39 -9.30 -2.87 7.20
C ALA A 39 -8.16 -3.53 8.00
N GLN A 40 -7.84 -3.02 9.20
CA GLN A 40 -6.83 -3.61 10.09
C GLN A 40 -7.12 -5.07 10.39
N ALA A 41 -8.36 -5.40 10.71
CA ALA A 41 -8.77 -6.79 10.95
C ALA A 41 -8.42 -7.72 9.76
N ARG A 42 -8.61 -7.27 8.52
CA ARG A 42 -8.36 -8.08 7.33
C ARG A 42 -6.88 -8.17 6.98
N TYR A 43 -6.17 -7.04 6.92
CA TYR A 43 -4.76 -7.09 6.55
C TYR A 43 -3.91 -7.77 7.64
N ALA A 44 -4.27 -7.65 8.93
CA ALA A 44 -3.57 -8.35 10.00
C ALA A 44 -3.76 -9.87 9.90
N ALA A 45 -4.98 -10.33 9.59
CA ALA A 45 -5.24 -11.74 9.32
C ALA A 45 -4.46 -12.24 8.08
N GLY A 46 -4.44 -11.45 6.99
CA GLY A 46 -3.66 -11.77 5.79
C GLY A 46 -2.15 -11.82 6.04
N THR A 47 -1.59 -10.88 6.82
CA THR A 47 -0.17 -10.92 7.24
C THR A 47 0.13 -12.20 8.00
N ARG A 48 -0.73 -12.58 8.96
CA ARG A 48 -0.57 -13.84 9.70
C ARG A 48 -0.63 -15.05 8.77
N GLU A 49 -1.58 -15.10 7.83
CA GLU A 49 -1.70 -16.19 6.87
C GLU A 49 -0.43 -16.36 6.02
N ILE A 50 0.14 -15.25 5.52
CA ILE A 50 1.40 -15.25 4.77
C ILE A 50 2.54 -15.84 5.62
N LEU A 51 2.65 -15.44 6.89
CA LEU A 51 3.67 -15.95 7.80
C LEU A 51 3.47 -17.45 8.11
N GLU A 52 2.23 -17.91 8.28
CA GLU A 52 1.92 -19.33 8.49
C GLU A 52 2.26 -20.19 7.25
N SER A 53 2.11 -19.67 6.03
CA SER A 53 2.59 -20.34 4.82
C SER A 53 4.11 -20.37 4.79
N TRP A 54 4.76 -19.22 4.97
CA TRP A 54 6.21 -19.07 4.91
C TRP A 54 6.93 -19.98 5.93
N LEU A 55 6.52 -19.93 7.20
CA LEU A 55 7.14 -20.72 8.27
C LEU A 55 6.91 -22.23 8.11
N ALA A 56 5.82 -22.63 7.46
CA ALA A 56 5.53 -24.04 7.16
C ALA A 56 6.14 -24.53 5.83
N GLY A 57 6.87 -23.67 5.11
CA GLY A 57 7.38 -24.00 3.77
C GLY A 57 6.28 -24.26 2.74
N ARG A 58 5.07 -23.73 2.95
CA ARG A 58 3.95 -23.83 2.02
C ARG A 58 3.93 -22.62 1.08
N PRO A 59 3.39 -22.75 -0.14
CA PRO A 59 3.22 -21.62 -1.04
C PRO A 59 2.40 -20.49 -0.41
N ILE A 60 2.85 -19.25 -0.62
CA ILE A 60 2.02 -18.06 -0.42
C ILE A 60 1.05 -17.96 -1.61
N ARG A 61 -0.17 -17.47 -1.39
CA ARG A 61 -1.14 -17.30 -2.47
C ARG A 61 -0.61 -16.38 -3.56
N ASP A 62 -0.85 -16.73 -4.81
CA ASP A 62 -0.33 -16.01 -5.97
C ASP A 62 -0.79 -14.55 -5.99
N GLU A 63 -2.04 -14.27 -5.59
CA GLU A 63 -2.58 -12.92 -5.52
C GLU A 63 -1.89 -12.02 -4.46
N TYR A 64 -1.13 -12.58 -3.53
CA TYR A 64 -0.35 -11.82 -2.54
C TYR A 64 1.09 -11.56 -2.97
N LEU A 65 1.57 -12.25 -4.01
CA LEU A 65 2.93 -12.09 -4.49
C LEU A 65 3.08 -10.82 -5.31
N ILE A 66 4.19 -10.12 -5.06
CA ILE A 66 4.64 -8.98 -5.87
C ILE A 66 5.98 -9.32 -6.54
N VAL A 67 6.92 -9.87 -5.78
CA VAL A 67 8.20 -10.39 -6.28
C VAL A 67 8.45 -11.75 -5.63
N ASP A 68 8.84 -12.72 -6.44
CA ASP A 68 9.33 -14.02 -5.99
C ASP A 68 10.41 -14.53 -6.96
N GLY A 69 11.37 -15.32 -6.46
CA GLY A 69 12.43 -15.90 -7.29
C GLY A 69 13.28 -14.89 -8.09
N GLY A 70 13.37 -13.63 -7.64
CA GLY A 70 14.14 -12.57 -8.30
C GLY A 70 13.44 -11.86 -9.46
N ALA A 71 12.13 -12.07 -9.66
CA ALA A 71 11.33 -11.39 -10.67
C ALA A 71 9.95 -11.00 -10.13
N LEU A 72 9.23 -10.14 -10.87
CA LEU A 72 7.82 -9.89 -10.59
C LEU A 72 7.03 -11.21 -10.70
N ALA A 73 6.12 -11.45 -9.75
CA ALA A 73 5.29 -12.66 -9.67
C ALA A 73 3.87 -12.30 -9.24
N GLY A 74 2.91 -13.20 -9.48
CA GLY A 74 1.50 -13.02 -9.11
C GLY A 74 0.93 -11.66 -9.49
N THR A 75 0.25 -11.00 -8.55
CA THR A 75 -0.29 -9.63 -8.74
C THR A 75 0.78 -8.63 -9.18
N GLY A 76 2.03 -8.81 -8.73
CA GLY A 76 3.17 -7.99 -9.13
C GLY A 76 3.42 -7.98 -10.64
N ALA A 77 3.43 -9.17 -11.25
CA ALA A 77 3.68 -9.34 -12.69
C ALA A 77 2.57 -8.72 -13.56
N HIS A 78 1.34 -8.64 -13.03
CA HIS A 78 0.21 -8.06 -13.74
C HIS A 78 0.07 -6.55 -13.57
N SER A 79 0.63 -5.97 -12.49
CA SER A 79 0.29 -4.60 -12.07
C SER A 79 1.48 -3.63 -12.10
N TYR A 80 2.72 -4.13 -12.11
CA TYR A 80 3.92 -3.30 -11.98
C TYR A 80 4.89 -3.50 -13.14
N SER A 81 5.70 -2.47 -13.37
CA SER A 81 6.88 -2.53 -14.23
C SER A 81 8.13 -2.21 -13.41
N VAL A 82 9.26 -2.76 -13.81
CA VAL A 82 10.57 -2.44 -13.24
C VAL A 82 11.37 -1.67 -14.29
N ASN A 83 11.67 -0.40 -13.99
CA ASN A 83 12.61 0.38 -14.78
C ASN A 83 14.01 0.13 -14.22
N LYS A 84 14.95 -0.19 -15.11
CA LYS A 84 16.39 -0.26 -14.78
C LYS A 84 16.99 1.13 -14.68
#